data_AF-A0A2L0BCG6-F1
#
_entry.id   AF-A0A2L0BCG6-F1
#
_cell.length_a   1.000
_cell.length_b   1.000
_cell.length_c   1.000
_cell.angle_alpha   90.00
_cell.angle_beta   90.00
_cell.angle_gamma   90.00
#
_symmetry.space_group_name_H-M   'P 1'
#
loop_
_entity.id
_entity.type
_entity.pdbx_description
1 polymer ?
#
loop_
_entity_poly.entity_id
_entity_poly.type
_entity_poly.pdbx_seq_one_letter_code
_entity_poly.pdbx_strand_id
1 'polypeptide(L)'
;AVGIHGENIKKVVETYNLLSERYFTHASPTLFAAATPKPQLSSCFLLMMPEDSIEGIFKCITRCALISKSAGGIGVNIHNIRAKGTYIAGTNGVSNGLVPMLRVFNNTARYVDQGGNKRPGAFAMYLEPWHADVLDFLDLKKNTGKEEMRARELFYALWIPDLFMKRVEANATWSLMCPHKCPGLSDCWGEEFESLYTKYESEGKYVKQLPAQKVWYAIVASQVETGTPYMLYKDACNRKSNQQNLGTIKSSNLCTEIIEYTAPDEIAVCNLASIAVNMFVSADNKSYDFKKLKDITKVVTRNLNKIIDINYYPIPEAKNSNVRHRPIGIGIQGLADAFILMRMPFDSEKARMLNIQIFETLYYGALEASCELAEEEGPYSTYEGSPVSKGLL
;
A
#
# COMPACT_ATOMS: atom_id res chain seq x y z
N ALA A 1 -10.97 23.32 2.54
CA ALA A 1 -12.37 23.43 2.09
C ALA A 1 -12.48 24.08 0.70
N VAL A 2 -12.15 25.36 0.52
CA VAL A 2 -12.18 26.04 -0.81
C VAL A 2 -11.36 25.29 -1.86
N GLY A 3 -10.13 24.90 -1.53
CA GLY A 3 -9.28 24.14 -2.46
C GLY A 3 -9.86 22.80 -2.93
N ILE A 4 -10.84 22.21 -2.22
CA ILE A 4 -11.49 20.94 -2.62
C ILE A 4 -12.78 21.19 -3.39
N HIS A 5 -13.53 22.23 -3.03
CA HIS A 5 -14.89 22.44 -3.52
C HIS A 5 -15.05 23.61 -4.50
N GLY A 6 -14.00 24.41 -4.69
CA GLY A 6 -14.00 25.58 -5.57
C GLY A 6 -15.16 26.51 -5.24
N GLU A 7 -15.99 26.78 -6.24
CA GLU A 7 -17.13 27.71 -6.16
C GLU A 7 -18.37 27.15 -5.46
N ASN A 8 -18.39 25.86 -5.10
CA ASN A 8 -19.53 25.28 -4.37
C ASN A 8 -19.49 25.68 -2.89
N ILE A 9 -19.91 26.92 -2.60
CA ILE A 9 -19.83 27.53 -1.26
C ILE A 9 -20.59 26.72 -0.21
N LYS A 10 -21.72 26.10 -0.57
CA LYS A 10 -22.47 25.23 0.35
C LYS A 10 -21.59 24.07 0.85
N LYS A 11 -20.87 23.40 -0.05
CA LYS A 11 -19.93 22.32 0.30
C LYS A 11 -18.66 22.84 0.97
N VAL A 12 -18.19 24.04 0.61
CA VAL A 12 -17.09 24.70 1.33
C VAL A 12 -17.44 24.89 2.81
N VAL A 13 -18.61 25.44 3.12
CA VAL A 13 -19.04 25.70 4.50
C VAL A 13 -19.27 24.39 5.26
N GLU A 14 -19.92 23.40 4.63
CA GLU A 14 -20.10 22.05 5.21
C GLU A 14 -18.76 21.43 5.62
N THR A 15 -17.81 21.36 4.70
CA THR A 15 -16.47 20.80 4.98
C THR A 15 -15.68 21.66 5.96
N TYR A 16 -15.80 22.99 5.92
CA TYR A 16 -15.12 23.88 6.87
C TYR A 16 -15.59 23.63 8.31
N ASN A 17 -16.91 23.63 8.55
CA ASN A 17 -17.46 23.42 9.89
C ASN A 17 -17.05 22.06 10.45
N LEU A 18 -17.12 21.00 9.65
CA LEU A 18 -16.74 19.66 10.11
C LEU A 18 -15.24 19.53 10.40
N LEU A 19 -14.38 20.20 9.63
CA LEU A 19 -12.94 20.25 9.89
C LEU A 19 -12.62 21.10 11.14
N SER A 20 -13.24 22.27 11.29
CA SER A 20 -12.98 23.19 12.41
C SER A 20 -13.50 22.65 13.74
N GLU A 21 -14.59 21.90 13.71
CA GLU A 21 -15.14 21.16 14.86
C GLU A 21 -14.41 19.83 15.11
N ARG A 22 -13.45 19.47 14.23
CA ARG A 22 -12.53 18.31 14.36
C ARG A 22 -13.20 16.94 14.19
N TYR A 23 -14.33 16.84 13.48
CA TYR A 23 -14.97 15.55 13.21
C TYR A 23 -14.12 14.62 12.33
N PHE A 24 -13.36 15.20 11.41
CA PHE A 24 -12.40 14.49 10.60
C PHE A 24 -11.25 15.43 10.21
N THR A 25 -10.21 14.88 9.61
CA THR A 25 -9.16 15.67 8.95
C THR A 25 -8.75 15.02 7.64
N HIS A 26 -8.34 15.83 6.68
CA HIS A 26 -7.68 15.34 5.47
C HIS A 26 -6.20 15.06 5.75
N ALA A 27 -5.57 14.22 4.94
CA ALA A 27 -4.16 13.90 5.11
C ALA A 27 -3.24 15.12 4.94
N SER A 28 -2.03 15.05 5.51
CA SER A 28 -1.08 16.17 5.50
C SER A 28 -0.84 16.79 4.12
N PRO A 29 -0.67 16.03 3.01
CA PRO A 29 -0.46 16.63 1.69
C PRO A 29 -1.65 17.48 1.23
N THR A 30 -2.89 17.03 1.49
CA THR A 30 -4.08 17.82 1.23
C THR A 30 -4.09 19.12 2.05
N LEU A 31 -3.76 19.05 3.34
CA LEU A 31 -3.68 20.24 4.20
C LEU A 31 -2.58 21.22 3.76
N PHE A 32 -1.46 20.72 3.25
CA PHE A 32 -0.34 21.55 2.80
C PHE A 32 -0.57 22.19 1.43
N ALA A 33 -1.24 21.50 0.52
CA ALA A 33 -1.23 21.86 -0.90
C ALA A 33 -2.59 22.27 -1.47
N ALA A 34 -3.71 22.06 -0.76
CA ALA A 34 -5.02 22.52 -1.23
C ALA A 34 -5.02 24.03 -1.48
N ALA A 35 -5.54 24.46 -2.64
CA ALA A 35 -5.53 25.86 -3.12
C ALA A 35 -4.13 26.47 -3.38
N THR A 36 -3.09 25.65 -3.53
CA THR A 36 -1.77 26.10 -4.00
C THR A 36 -1.62 25.93 -5.53
N PRO A 37 -0.63 26.56 -6.19
CA PRO A 37 -0.49 26.49 -7.66
C PRO A 37 -0.32 25.09 -8.25
N LYS A 38 0.22 24.13 -7.49
CA LYS A 38 0.38 22.73 -7.88
C LYS A 38 -0.10 21.82 -6.75
N PRO A 39 -1.43 21.61 -6.64
CA PRO A 39 -2.02 20.94 -5.49
C PRO A 39 -1.82 19.42 -5.56
N GLN A 40 -0.68 18.90 -5.10
CA GLN A 40 -0.48 17.46 -4.88
C GLN A 40 -1.07 17.09 -3.51
N LEU A 41 -2.29 16.55 -3.52
CA LEU A 41 -3.14 16.29 -2.36
C LEU A 41 -3.09 14.84 -1.86
N SER A 42 -2.68 13.91 -2.72
CA SER A 42 -2.57 12.48 -2.45
C SER A 42 -1.34 12.14 -1.61
N SER A 43 -1.43 11.07 -0.82
CA SER A 43 -0.43 10.77 0.22
C SER A 43 0.58 9.70 -0.15
N CYS A 44 0.14 8.64 -0.83
CA CYS A 44 0.98 7.50 -1.13
C CYS A 44 0.82 7.04 -2.57
N PHE A 45 1.85 6.41 -3.08
CA PHE A 45 1.93 5.87 -4.44
C PHE A 45 2.45 4.44 -4.39
N LEU A 46 1.88 3.56 -5.23
CA LEU A 46 2.31 2.17 -5.36
C LEU A 46 2.82 1.96 -6.78
N LEU A 47 4.03 1.44 -6.91
CA LEU A 47 4.69 1.20 -8.18
C LEU A 47 5.07 -0.26 -8.31
N MET A 48 4.99 -0.77 -9.54
CA MET A 48 5.75 -1.95 -9.93
C MET A 48 7.02 -1.55 -10.66
N MET A 49 8.06 -2.35 -10.46
CA MET A 49 9.24 -2.29 -11.30
C MET A 49 8.84 -2.61 -12.76
N PRO A 50 9.02 -1.68 -13.72
CA PRO A 50 8.47 -1.84 -15.07
C PRO A 50 9.03 -3.07 -15.79
N GLU A 51 10.35 -3.26 -15.71
CA GLU A 51 11.07 -4.30 -16.44
C GLU A 51 12.34 -4.72 -15.68
N ASP A 52 12.78 -5.96 -15.90
CA ASP A 52 14.07 -6.49 -15.46
C ASP A 52 15.20 -6.08 -16.43
N SER A 53 15.39 -4.76 -16.53
CA SER A 53 16.37 -4.11 -17.41
C SER A 53 16.93 -2.85 -16.73
N ILE A 54 18.11 -2.39 -17.16
CA ILE A 54 18.67 -1.12 -16.64
C ILE A 54 17.72 0.04 -16.93
N GLU A 55 17.13 0.08 -18.13
CA GLU A 55 16.15 1.10 -18.51
C GLU A 55 14.92 1.08 -17.60
N GLY A 56 14.33 -0.10 -17.35
CA GLY A 56 13.21 -0.28 -16.44
C GLY A 56 13.53 0.17 -15.01
N ILE A 57 14.71 -0.20 -14.50
CA ILE A 57 15.19 0.18 -13.17
C ILE A 57 15.33 1.70 -13.04
N PHE A 58 16.03 2.36 -13.97
CA PHE A 58 16.23 3.82 -13.91
C PHE A 58 14.94 4.60 -14.20
N LYS A 59 14.03 4.05 -15.00
CA LYS A 59 12.67 4.59 -15.16
C LYS A 59 11.90 4.55 -13.84
N CYS A 60 11.96 3.43 -13.11
CA CYS A 60 11.36 3.30 -11.78
C CYS A 60 11.94 4.29 -10.77
N ILE A 61 13.28 4.41 -10.72
CA ILE A 61 13.98 5.38 -9.85
C ILE A 61 13.57 6.82 -10.17
N THR A 62 13.48 7.16 -11.46
CA THR A 62 13.04 8.50 -11.89
C THR A 62 11.62 8.79 -11.45
N ARG A 63 10.70 7.84 -11.63
CA ARG A 63 9.31 7.94 -11.13
C ARG A 63 9.27 8.13 -9.62
N CYS A 64 10.06 7.37 -8.86
CA CYS A 64 10.17 7.51 -7.40
C CYS A 64 10.70 8.89 -6.99
N ALA A 65 11.72 9.41 -7.68
CA ALA A 65 12.26 10.74 -7.43
C ALA A 65 11.22 11.84 -7.67
N LEU A 66 10.46 11.78 -8.77
CA LEU A 66 9.41 12.74 -9.08
C LEU A 66 8.28 12.72 -8.05
N ILE A 67 7.86 11.54 -7.60
CA ILE A 67 6.86 11.39 -6.54
C ILE A 67 7.40 11.91 -5.20
N SER A 68 8.62 11.54 -4.82
CA SER A 68 9.23 11.95 -3.55
C SER A 68 9.34 13.46 -3.48
N LYS A 69 9.80 14.12 -4.55
CA LYS A 69 9.84 15.59 -4.67
C LYS A 69 8.49 16.24 -4.37
N SER A 70 7.40 15.59 -4.73
CA SER A 70 6.02 16.06 -4.48
C SER A 70 5.42 15.52 -3.18
N ALA A 71 6.26 15.13 -2.22
CA ALA A 71 5.91 14.71 -0.87
C ALA A 71 5.04 13.43 -0.75
N GLY A 72 5.10 12.54 -1.75
CA GLY A 72 4.44 11.23 -1.69
C GLY A 72 5.29 10.15 -1.03
N GLY A 73 4.67 9.35 -0.15
CA GLY A 73 5.24 8.07 0.30
C GLY A 73 5.12 7.00 -0.77
N ILE A 74 6.07 6.07 -0.86
CA ILE A 74 6.16 5.12 -1.97
C ILE A 74 6.22 3.67 -1.48
N GLY A 75 5.42 2.79 -2.09
CA GLY A 75 5.62 1.34 -2.08
C GLY A 75 6.07 0.85 -3.45
N VAL A 76 7.13 0.03 -3.54
CA VAL A 76 7.62 -0.53 -4.80
C VAL A 76 7.75 -2.04 -4.68
N ASN A 77 7.09 -2.80 -5.57
CA ASN A 77 7.42 -4.22 -5.74
C ASN A 77 8.60 -4.42 -6.70
N ILE A 78 9.50 -5.33 -6.32
CA ILE A 78 10.74 -5.64 -7.05
C ILE A 78 10.90 -7.13 -7.35
N HIS A 79 9.79 -7.88 -7.28
CA HIS A 79 9.75 -9.35 -7.42
C HIS A 79 10.32 -9.85 -8.75
N ASN A 80 10.22 -9.03 -9.79
CA ASN A 80 10.60 -9.38 -11.16
C ASN A 80 12.08 -9.14 -11.49
N ILE A 81 12.85 -8.49 -10.62
CA ILE A 81 14.28 -8.25 -10.85
C ILE A 81 15.08 -9.54 -10.63
N ARG A 82 15.94 -9.89 -11.57
CA ARG A 82 16.75 -11.13 -11.48
C ARG A 82 17.68 -11.14 -10.27
N ALA A 83 17.78 -12.31 -9.65
CA ALA A 83 18.63 -12.52 -8.47
C ALA A 83 20.14 -12.52 -8.80
N LYS A 84 20.96 -12.40 -7.75
CA LYS A 84 22.42 -12.47 -7.84
C LYS A 84 22.91 -13.74 -8.54
N GLY A 85 23.92 -13.60 -9.40
CA GLY A 85 24.51 -14.70 -10.17
C GLY A 85 23.74 -15.10 -11.43
N THR A 86 22.61 -14.46 -11.72
CA THR A 86 21.85 -14.71 -12.96
C THR A 86 22.58 -14.15 -14.18
N TYR A 87 22.69 -14.95 -15.24
CA TYR A 87 23.35 -14.55 -16.49
C TYR A 87 22.67 -13.34 -17.18
N ILE A 88 23.49 -12.49 -17.82
CA ILE A 88 23.06 -11.33 -18.60
C ILE A 88 23.59 -11.49 -20.03
N ALA A 89 22.69 -11.87 -20.95
CA ALA A 89 23.06 -12.16 -22.34
C ALA A 89 23.73 -10.97 -23.06
N GLY A 90 23.20 -9.75 -22.90
CA GLY A 90 23.68 -8.57 -23.62
C GLY A 90 25.09 -8.10 -23.27
N THR A 91 25.58 -8.41 -22.07
CA THR A 91 26.92 -8.01 -21.60
C THR A 91 27.84 -9.18 -21.31
N ASN A 92 27.36 -10.41 -21.55
CA ASN A 92 28.05 -11.66 -21.20
C ASN A 92 28.53 -11.71 -19.73
N GLY A 93 27.75 -11.10 -18.83
CA GLY A 93 28.07 -10.95 -17.41
C GLY A 93 27.07 -11.67 -16.50
N VAL A 94 27.21 -11.43 -15.19
CA VAL A 94 26.28 -11.93 -14.16
C VAL A 94 25.68 -10.77 -13.36
N SER A 95 24.42 -10.91 -12.97
CA SER A 95 23.74 -9.94 -12.11
C SER A 95 24.34 -9.91 -10.71
N ASN A 96 24.46 -8.72 -10.15
CA ASN A 96 24.84 -8.55 -8.74
C ASN A 96 23.63 -8.63 -7.79
N GLY A 97 22.43 -8.85 -8.31
CA GLY A 97 21.19 -9.04 -7.54
C GLY A 97 20.57 -7.75 -7.01
N LEU A 98 19.67 -7.90 -6.04
CA LEU A 98 18.87 -6.79 -5.51
C LEU A 98 19.67 -5.76 -4.71
N VAL A 99 20.68 -6.20 -3.95
CA VAL A 99 21.36 -5.33 -2.96
C VAL A 99 21.98 -4.07 -3.60
N PRO A 100 22.78 -4.15 -4.68
CA PRO A 100 23.33 -2.94 -5.31
C PRO A 100 22.26 -2.04 -5.93
N MET A 101 21.21 -2.62 -6.51
CA MET A 101 20.08 -1.85 -7.05
C MET A 101 19.40 -1.05 -5.93
N LEU A 102 19.11 -1.70 -4.80
CA LEU A 102 18.46 -1.08 -3.66
C LEU A 102 19.31 0.02 -3.02
N ARG A 103 20.64 -0.05 -3.13
CA ARG A 103 21.52 1.06 -2.72
C ARG A 103 21.35 2.30 -3.58
N VAL A 104 21.02 2.16 -4.87
CA VAL A 104 20.70 3.31 -5.73
C VAL A 104 19.38 3.94 -5.25
N PHE A 105 18.34 3.14 -5.02
CA PHE A 105 17.07 3.63 -4.46
C PHE A 105 17.27 4.32 -3.10
N ASN A 106 18.09 3.74 -2.22
CA ASN A 106 18.44 4.33 -0.92
C ASN A 106 19.06 5.71 -1.07
N ASN A 107 20.04 5.87 -1.97
CA ASN A 107 20.69 7.15 -2.19
C ASN A 107 19.75 8.16 -2.87
N THR A 108 18.85 7.71 -3.73
CA THR A 108 17.78 8.56 -4.28
C THR A 108 16.83 9.04 -3.18
N ALA A 109 16.42 8.17 -2.25
CA ALA A 109 15.57 8.54 -1.12
C ALA A 109 16.22 9.60 -0.22
N ARG A 110 17.54 9.50 -0.01
CA ARG A 110 18.33 10.53 0.71
C ARG A 110 18.46 11.83 -0.04
N TYR A 111 18.67 11.76 -1.36
CA TYR A 111 18.91 12.93 -2.19
C TYR A 111 17.64 13.74 -2.43
N VAL A 112 16.51 13.06 -2.65
CA VAL A 112 15.22 13.67 -2.93
C VAL A 112 14.35 13.59 -1.69
N ASP A 113 14.51 14.58 -0.81
CA ASP A 113 13.62 14.78 0.31
C ASP A 113 12.18 15.08 -0.15
N GLN A 114 11.22 14.77 0.72
CA GLN A 114 9.82 15.04 0.50
C GLN A 114 9.54 16.53 0.71
N GLY A 115 9.46 17.26 -0.40
CA GLY A 115 8.97 18.63 -0.44
C GLY A 115 9.94 19.71 0.05
N GLY A 116 11.26 19.52 -0.12
CA GLY A 116 12.28 20.51 0.21
C GLY A 116 12.53 20.63 1.70
N ASN A 117 13.08 19.59 2.32
CA ASN A 117 13.36 19.41 3.75
C ASN A 117 12.14 19.29 4.67
N LYS A 118 10.92 19.05 4.16
CA LYS A 118 9.76 18.84 5.06
C LYS A 118 9.79 17.44 5.70
N ARG A 119 10.18 16.40 4.95
CA ARG A 119 10.36 15.02 5.44
C ARG A 119 11.43 14.28 4.61
N PRO A 120 12.17 13.30 5.15
CA PRO A 120 13.03 12.42 4.34
C PRO A 120 12.21 11.63 3.31
N GLY A 121 12.81 11.28 2.16
CA GLY A 121 12.21 10.35 1.20
C GLY A 121 12.00 8.97 1.84
N ALA A 122 10.79 8.42 1.72
CA ALA A 122 10.43 7.15 2.37
C ALA A 122 9.85 6.15 1.36
N PHE A 123 10.63 5.13 1.02
CA PHE A 123 10.24 4.07 0.08
C PHE A 123 10.19 2.72 0.81
N ALA A 124 9.07 2.02 0.73
CA ALA A 124 8.93 0.62 1.16
C ALA A 124 9.14 -0.30 -0.05
N MET A 125 10.13 -1.19 0.07
CA MET A 125 10.44 -2.19 -0.95
C MET A 125 9.73 -3.49 -0.59
N TYR A 126 8.91 -4.00 -1.49
CA TYR A 126 8.14 -5.23 -1.35
C TYR A 126 8.82 -6.38 -2.09
N LEU A 127 9.04 -7.49 -1.40
CA LEU A 127 9.63 -8.71 -1.96
C LEU A 127 8.85 -9.96 -1.54
N GLU A 128 8.59 -10.87 -2.48
CA GLU A 128 8.05 -12.19 -2.15
C GLU A 128 9.15 -13.13 -1.59
N PRO A 129 8.87 -13.95 -0.56
CA PRO A 129 9.89 -14.70 0.17
C PRO A 129 10.50 -15.86 -0.60
N TRP A 130 10.01 -16.18 -1.81
CA TRP A 130 10.66 -17.14 -2.71
C TRP A 130 11.85 -16.53 -3.46
N HIS A 131 12.01 -15.21 -3.48
CA HIS A 131 13.07 -14.58 -4.24
C HIS A 131 14.46 -14.98 -3.71
N ALA A 132 15.41 -15.31 -4.59
CA ALA A 132 16.69 -15.89 -4.17
C ALA A 132 17.60 -14.96 -3.36
N ASP A 133 17.40 -13.65 -3.48
CA ASP A 133 18.10 -12.64 -2.66
C ASP A 133 17.36 -12.29 -1.34
N VAL A 134 16.32 -13.04 -0.93
CA VAL A 134 15.50 -12.69 0.26
C VAL A 134 16.31 -12.60 1.55
N LEU A 135 17.31 -13.45 1.74
CA LEU A 135 18.11 -13.42 2.98
C LEU A 135 18.97 -12.15 3.06
N ASP A 136 19.59 -11.74 1.96
CA ASP A 136 20.35 -10.49 1.89
C ASP A 136 19.42 -9.28 2.02
N PHE A 137 18.21 -9.35 1.45
CA PHE A 137 17.18 -8.33 1.57
C PHE A 137 16.78 -8.08 3.04
N LEU A 138 16.63 -9.14 3.84
CA LEU A 138 16.31 -9.05 5.27
C LEU A 138 17.42 -8.40 6.12
N ASP A 139 18.65 -8.37 5.63
CA ASP A 139 19.79 -7.79 6.34
C ASP A 139 20.01 -6.30 6.01
N LEU A 140 19.34 -5.75 4.99
CA LEU A 140 19.65 -4.42 4.45
C LEU A 140 19.46 -3.26 5.44
N LYS A 141 18.53 -3.40 6.40
CA LYS A 141 18.25 -2.37 7.43
C LYS A 141 19.07 -2.52 8.70
N LYS A 142 19.78 -3.63 8.88
CA LYS A 142 20.55 -3.89 10.09
C LYS A 142 21.66 -2.86 10.27
N ASN A 143 21.92 -2.48 11.52
CA ASN A 143 22.99 -1.54 11.84
C ASN A 143 24.38 -2.16 11.64
N THR A 144 24.53 -3.44 11.98
CA THR A 144 25.79 -4.20 11.83
C THR A 144 26.00 -4.65 10.40
N GLY A 145 27.23 -5.04 10.03
CA GLY A 145 27.61 -5.57 8.72
C GLY A 145 28.27 -4.54 7.79
N LYS A 146 28.63 -4.96 6.58
CA LYS A 146 29.36 -4.11 5.63
C LYS A 146 28.44 -3.09 4.98
N GLU A 147 28.89 -1.84 4.86
CA GLU A 147 28.09 -0.74 4.31
C GLU A 147 27.61 -0.98 2.87
N GLU A 148 28.40 -1.67 2.05
CA GLU A 148 28.02 -2.04 0.69
C GLU A 148 26.88 -3.06 0.61
N MET A 149 26.52 -3.68 1.74
CA MET A 149 25.41 -4.61 1.90
C MET A 149 24.24 -4.00 2.69
N ARG A 150 24.15 -2.67 2.77
CA ARG A 150 23.13 -1.96 3.56
C ARG A 150 22.45 -0.86 2.76
N ALA A 151 21.18 -0.61 3.12
CA ALA A 151 20.33 0.41 2.52
C ALA A 151 19.29 0.91 3.54
N ARG A 152 19.79 1.44 4.68
CA ARG A 152 19.01 1.68 5.90
C ARG A 152 17.90 2.73 5.81
N GLU A 153 17.95 3.60 4.80
CA GLU A 153 16.96 4.66 4.59
C GLU A 153 15.68 4.14 3.94
N LEU A 154 15.74 2.93 3.37
CA LEU A 154 14.56 2.26 2.84
C LEU A 154 13.78 1.55 3.95
N PHE A 155 12.53 1.25 3.66
CA PHE A 155 11.70 0.34 4.42
C PHE A 155 11.55 -0.97 3.66
N TYR A 156 11.33 -2.05 4.38
CA TYR A 156 11.31 -3.41 3.82
C TYR A 156 9.99 -4.08 4.19
N ALA A 157 9.40 -4.77 3.22
CA ALA A 157 8.13 -5.46 3.37
C ALA A 157 8.18 -6.80 2.65
N LEU A 158 7.56 -7.81 3.25
CA LEU A 158 7.36 -9.12 2.64
C LEU A 158 5.93 -9.22 2.11
N TRP A 159 5.83 -9.72 0.88
CA TRP A 159 4.56 -10.06 0.21
C TRP A 159 4.42 -11.58 0.21
N ILE A 160 3.75 -12.10 1.24
CA ILE A 160 3.87 -13.50 1.67
C ILE A 160 2.75 -14.34 1.07
N PRO A 161 3.04 -15.36 0.25
CA PRO A 161 2.04 -16.35 -0.15
C PRO A 161 1.69 -17.31 1.00
N ASP A 162 0.45 -17.78 1.04
CA ASP A 162 -0.08 -18.75 2.01
C ASP A 162 0.82 -20.01 2.03
N LEU A 163 1.34 -20.43 0.86
CA LEU A 163 2.25 -21.57 0.73
C LEU A 163 3.51 -21.45 1.61
N PHE A 164 4.09 -20.25 1.72
CA PHE A 164 5.27 -20.07 2.55
C PHE A 164 4.94 -20.37 4.02
N MET A 165 3.80 -19.85 4.50
CA MET A 165 3.35 -20.11 5.87
C MET A 165 3.03 -21.59 6.11
N LYS A 166 2.36 -22.25 5.16
CA LYS A 166 2.11 -23.71 5.20
C LYS A 166 3.43 -24.50 5.31
N ARG A 167 4.46 -24.11 4.56
CA ARG A 167 5.78 -24.77 4.57
C ARG A 167 6.56 -24.50 5.86
N VAL A 168 6.43 -23.31 6.44
CA VAL A 168 7.04 -22.98 7.76
C VAL A 168 6.43 -23.84 8.87
N GLU A 169 5.09 -23.94 8.90
CA GLU A 169 4.35 -24.74 9.88
C GLU A 169 4.73 -26.23 9.79
N ALA A 170 4.79 -26.78 8.57
CA ALA A 170 5.15 -28.17 8.33
C ALA A 170 6.65 -28.48 8.39
N ASN A 171 7.50 -27.48 8.68
CA ASN A 171 8.97 -27.57 8.57
C ASN A 171 9.46 -28.17 7.24
N ALA A 172 8.77 -27.81 6.16
CA ALA A 172 9.05 -28.33 4.83
C ALA A 172 10.16 -27.53 4.12
N THR A 173 10.63 -28.05 2.99
CA THR A 173 11.57 -27.35 2.12
C THR A 173 10.92 -26.13 1.48
N TRP A 174 11.68 -25.04 1.38
CA TRP A 174 11.39 -23.85 0.62
C TRP A 174 12.45 -23.62 -0.45
N SER A 175 12.02 -23.43 -1.68
CA SER A 175 12.86 -23.16 -2.85
C SER A 175 12.99 -21.65 -3.10
N LEU A 176 14.23 -21.20 -3.15
CA LEU A 176 14.62 -19.86 -3.54
C LEU A 176 14.84 -19.80 -5.05
N MET A 177 14.09 -18.95 -5.73
CA MET A 177 14.00 -18.88 -7.19
C MET A 177 14.43 -17.50 -7.71
N CYS A 178 14.88 -17.47 -8.96
CA CYS A 178 15.14 -16.23 -9.68
C CYS A 178 13.97 -16.00 -10.66
N PRO A 179 13.36 -14.80 -10.70
CA PRO A 179 12.21 -14.53 -11.58
C PRO A 179 12.54 -14.75 -13.07
N HIS A 180 13.79 -14.51 -13.48
CA HIS A 180 14.24 -14.82 -14.85
C HIS A 180 14.14 -16.32 -15.21
N LYS A 181 14.34 -17.23 -14.25
CA LYS A 181 14.21 -18.68 -14.46
C LYS A 181 12.79 -19.19 -14.20
N CYS A 182 12.06 -18.48 -13.34
CA CYS A 182 10.74 -18.85 -12.83
C CYS A 182 9.77 -17.67 -13.01
N PRO A 183 9.44 -17.29 -14.25
CA PRO A 183 8.58 -16.13 -14.52
C PRO A 183 7.14 -16.38 -14.05
N GLY A 184 6.38 -15.31 -13.83
CA GLY A 184 4.94 -15.40 -13.54
C GLY A 184 4.55 -15.66 -12.08
N LEU A 185 5.50 -16.01 -11.19
CA LEU A 185 5.20 -16.23 -9.76
C LEU A 185 4.57 -14.99 -9.09
N SER A 186 5.03 -13.79 -9.46
CA SER A 186 4.44 -12.54 -8.95
C SER A 186 3.15 -12.11 -9.66
N ASP A 187 2.76 -12.81 -10.73
CA ASP A 187 1.59 -12.48 -11.56
C ASP A 187 0.39 -13.38 -11.29
N CYS A 188 0.53 -14.35 -10.38
CA CYS A 188 -0.54 -15.23 -9.89
C CYS A 188 -0.55 -15.29 -8.36
N TRP A 189 -1.62 -15.79 -7.76
CA TRP A 189 -1.81 -15.92 -6.31
C TRP A 189 -2.65 -17.16 -5.97
N GLY A 190 -2.69 -17.55 -4.70
CA GLY A 190 -3.47 -18.70 -4.22
C GLY A 190 -3.06 -20.02 -4.88
N GLU A 191 -4.04 -20.81 -5.31
CA GLU A 191 -3.82 -22.15 -5.88
C GLU A 191 -3.02 -22.13 -7.20
N GLU A 192 -3.18 -21.08 -8.00
CA GLU A 192 -2.42 -20.90 -9.24
C GLU A 192 -0.92 -20.69 -8.94
N PHE A 193 -0.62 -19.85 -7.94
CA PHE A 193 0.74 -19.68 -7.44
C PHE A 193 1.32 -20.99 -6.90
N GLU A 194 0.55 -21.72 -6.09
CA GLU A 194 0.99 -23.00 -5.52
C GLU A 194 1.35 -24.03 -6.59
N SER A 195 0.51 -24.14 -7.62
CA SER A 195 0.75 -25.05 -8.76
C SER A 195 1.97 -24.63 -9.57
N LEU A 196 2.11 -23.33 -9.89
CA LEU A 196 3.25 -22.84 -10.67
C LEU A 196 4.58 -22.99 -9.91
N TYR A 197 4.58 -22.64 -8.62
CA TYR A 197 5.74 -22.75 -7.76
C TYR A 197 6.22 -24.20 -7.64
N THR A 198 5.32 -25.13 -7.32
CA THR A 198 5.65 -26.55 -7.16
C THR A 198 6.06 -27.20 -8.49
N LYS A 199 5.47 -26.77 -9.61
CA LYS A 199 5.95 -27.16 -10.94
C LYS A 199 7.42 -26.78 -11.13
N TYR A 200 7.81 -25.55 -10.84
CA TYR A 200 9.22 -25.14 -10.91
C TYR A 200 10.13 -25.91 -9.95
N GLU A 201 9.67 -26.26 -8.75
CA GLU A 201 10.40 -27.17 -7.86
C GLU A 201 10.65 -28.54 -8.53
N SER A 202 9.61 -29.14 -9.12
CA SER A 202 9.69 -30.45 -9.79
C SER A 202 10.60 -30.47 -11.02
N GLU A 203 10.70 -29.33 -11.72
CA GLU A 203 11.58 -29.14 -12.88
C GLU A 203 13.03 -28.82 -12.48
N GLY A 204 13.34 -28.74 -11.17
CA GLY A 204 14.66 -28.37 -10.67
C GLY A 204 15.01 -26.90 -10.90
N LYS A 205 14.01 -26.04 -11.15
CA LYS A 205 14.20 -24.60 -11.41
C LYS A 205 14.24 -23.81 -10.10
N TYR A 206 15.34 -23.94 -9.37
CA TYR A 206 15.62 -23.13 -8.20
C TYR A 206 17.11 -22.76 -8.13
N VAL A 207 17.42 -21.70 -7.39
CA VAL A 207 18.80 -21.30 -7.08
C VAL A 207 19.30 -22.05 -5.86
N LYS A 208 18.44 -22.21 -4.84
CA LYS A 208 18.78 -22.87 -3.59
C LYS A 208 17.52 -23.42 -2.91
N GLN A 209 17.66 -24.52 -2.19
CA GLN A 209 16.64 -25.03 -1.29
C GLN A 209 17.13 -24.97 0.16
N LEU A 210 16.22 -24.67 1.08
CA LEU A 210 16.48 -24.64 2.51
C LEU A 210 15.20 -24.97 3.29
N PRO A 211 15.29 -25.39 4.56
CA PRO A 211 14.11 -25.50 5.41
C PRO A 211 13.38 -24.15 5.49
N ALA A 212 12.07 -24.13 5.31
CA ALA A 212 11.27 -22.91 5.36
C ALA A 212 11.46 -22.15 6.68
N GLN A 213 11.59 -22.89 7.79
CA GLN A 213 11.88 -22.33 9.12
C GLN A 213 13.20 -21.55 9.20
N LYS A 214 14.18 -21.84 8.33
CA LYS A 214 15.43 -21.07 8.27
C LYS A 214 15.21 -19.67 7.68
N VAL A 215 14.34 -19.55 6.68
CA VAL A 215 13.91 -18.24 6.17
C VAL A 215 13.09 -17.52 7.24
N TRP A 216 12.15 -18.23 7.87
CA TRP A 216 11.34 -17.67 8.96
C TRP A 216 12.18 -17.13 10.12
N TYR A 217 13.20 -17.87 10.57
CA TYR A 217 14.12 -17.40 11.60
C TYR A 217 14.84 -16.11 11.19
N ALA A 218 15.29 -16.01 9.93
CA ALA A 218 15.92 -14.78 9.42
C ALA A 218 14.94 -13.59 9.42
N ILE A 219 13.66 -13.82 9.10
CA ILE A 219 12.60 -12.81 9.15
C ILE A 219 12.43 -12.31 10.58
N VAL A 220 12.23 -13.23 11.53
CA VAL A 220 12.04 -12.90 12.96
C VAL A 220 13.28 -12.19 13.52
N ALA A 221 14.50 -12.65 13.19
CA ALA A 221 15.73 -11.99 13.63
C ALA A 221 15.82 -10.54 13.10
N SER A 222 15.47 -10.32 11.82
CA SER A 222 15.43 -8.97 11.26
C SER A 222 14.40 -8.07 11.95
N GLN A 223 13.22 -8.61 12.27
CA GLN A 223 12.17 -7.89 13.00
C GLN A 223 12.58 -7.54 14.42
N VAL A 224 13.24 -8.45 15.13
CA VAL A 224 13.78 -8.18 16.47
C VAL A 224 14.83 -7.08 16.44
N GLU A 225 15.71 -7.08 15.44
CA GLU A 225 16.79 -6.08 15.32
C GLU A 225 16.30 -4.71 14.83
N THR A 226 15.28 -4.66 13.96
CA THR A 226 14.96 -3.46 13.18
C THR A 226 13.49 -3.03 13.21
N GLY A 227 12.60 -3.87 13.75
CA GLY A 227 11.14 -3.70 13.64
C GLY A 227 10.58 -3.98 12.24
N THR A 228 11.40 -4.44 11.30
CA THR A 228 11.05 -4.72 9.89
C THR A 228 11.62 -6.08 9.46
N PRO A 229 11.13 -6.74 8.39
CA PRO A 229 10.19 -6.26 7.40
C PRO A 229 8.74 -6.19 7.89
N TYR A 230 7.93 -5.36 7.23
CA TYR A 230 6.47 -5.45 7.30
C TYR A 230 5.98 -6.80 6.78
N MET A 231 4.85 -7.27 7.30
CA MET A 231 4.29 -8.58 6.97
C MET A 231 2.93 -8.40 6.30
N LEU A 232 2.83 -8.76 5.02
CA LEU A 232 1.58 -8.71 4.29
C LEU A 232 1.32 -10.04 3.61
N TYR A 233 0.08 -10.51 3.64
CA TYR A 233 -0.32 -11.81 3.12
C TYR A 233 -0.93 -11.66 1.72
N LYS A 234 -0.12 -11.92 0.70
CA LYS A 234 -0.42 -11.77 -0.74
C LYS A 234 -1.78 -12.33 -1.10
N ASP A 235 -2.04 -13.57 -0.69
CA ASP A 235 -3.23 -14.30 -1.11
C ASP A 235 -4.48 -13.74 -0.42
N ALA A 236 -4.39 -13.35 0.86
CA ALA A 236 -5.49 -12.68 1.55
C ALA A 236 -5.81 -11.31 0.94
N CYS A 237 -4.78 -10.55 0.55
CA CYS A 237 -4.92 -9.25 -0.10
C CYS A 237 -5.58 -9.38 -1.48
N ASN A 238 -5.14 -10.33 -2.30
CA ASN A 238 -5.71 -10.54 -3.64
C ASN A 238 -7.13 -11.10 -3.58
N ARG A 239 -7.37 -12.15 -2.77
CA ARG A 239 -8.67 -12.83 -2.67
C ARG A 239 -9.81 -11.90 -2.24
N LYS A 240 -9.51 -10.92 -1.39
CA LYS A 240 -10.50 -10.02 -0.76
C LYS A 240 -10.48 -8.60 -1.35
N SER A 241 -9.78 -8.37 -2.45
CA SER A 241 -9.78 -7.06 -3.09
C SER A 241 -10.93 -6.92 -4.07
N ASN A 242 -11.61 -5.78 -4.06
CA ASN A 242 -12.55 -5.41 -5.11
C ASN A 242 -11.84 -5.12 -6.45
N GLN A 243 -10.52 -4.93 -6.45
CA GLN A 243 -9.70 -4.74 -7.64
C GLN A 243 -9.13 -6.06 -8.21
N GLN A 244 -9.52 -7.22 -7.68
CA GLN A 244 -9.02 -8.51 -8.18
C GLN A 244 -9.38 -8.78 -9.65
N ASN A 245 -10.37 -8.07 -10.21
CA ASN A 245 -10.72 -8.10 -11.62
C ASN A 245 -9.65 -7.47 -12.53
N LEU A 246 -8.73 -6.67 -11.99
CA LEU A 246 -7.66 -6.01 -12.74
C LEU A 246 -6.44 -6.91 -12.96
N GLY A 247 -6.27 -7.92 -12.10
CA GLY A 247 -5.12 -8.82 -12.09
C GLY A 247 -4.50 -8.94 -10.69
N THR A 248 -3.34 -9.58 -10.62
CA THR A 248 -2.64 -9.81 -9.35
C THR A 248 -2.04 -8.51 -8.80
N ILE A 249 -2.45 -8.15 -7.58
CA ILE A 249 -1.88 -7.08 -6.77
C ILE A 249 -0.54 -7.55 -6.19
N LYS A 250 0.49 -6.72 -6.36
CA LYS A 250 1.90 -7.09 -6.13
C LYS A 250 2.53 -6.45 -4.90
N SER A 251 1.90 -5.45 -4.31
CA SER A 251 2.43 -4.75 -3.13
C SER A 251 1.34 -4.00 -2.41
N SER A 252 1.69 -3.50 -1.23
CA SER A 252 0.99 -2.39 -0.60
C SER A 252 1.81 -1.08 -0.74
N ASN A 253 1.44 -0.04 0.00
CA ASN A 253 2.10 1.26 0.02
C ASN A 253 3.18 1.34 1.11
N LEU A 254 3.66 2.56 1.42
CA LEU A 254 4.63 2.78 2.50
C LEU A 254 4.14 2.32 3.87
N CYS A 255 2.84 2.45 4.16
CA CYS A 255 2.28 2.28 5.50
C CYS A 255 1.40 1.02 5.66
N THR A 256 1.37 0.15 4.64
CA THR A 256 0.74 -1.19 4.63
C THR A 256 -0.80 -1.25 4.58
N GLU A 257 -1.48 -0.11 4.53
CA GLU A 257 -2.95 -0.02 4.58
C GLU A 257 -3.61 -0.05 3.19
N ILE A 258 -2.86 0.26 2.13
CA ILE A 258 -3.42 0.36 0.77
C ILE A 258 -3.07 -0.85 -0.05
N ILE A 259 -4.08 -1.52 -0.59
CA ILE A 259 -3.96 -2.71 -1.42
C ILE A 259 -4.58 -2.41 -2.78
N GLU A 260 -3.79 -1.83 -3.68
CA GLU A 260 -4.23 -1.39 -5.00
C GLU A 260 -3.38 -2.03 -6.10
N TYR A 261 -4.02 -2.26 -7.25
CA TYR A 261 -3.38 -2.78 -8.44
C TYR A 261 -2.36 -1.80 -9.03
N THR A 262 -1.29 -2.34 -9.63
CA THR A 262 -0.26 -1.57 -10.33
C THR A 262 0.13 -2.27 -11.61
N ALA A 263 0.40 -1.50 -12.66
CA ALA A 263 0.84 -1.98 -13.97
C ALA A 263 1.99 -1.10 -14.51
N PRO A 264 2.65 -1.46 -15.63
CA PRO A 264 3.70 -0.62 -16.22
C PRO A 264 3.25 0.82 -16.55
N ASP A 265 1.96 1.00 -16.87
CA ASP A 265 1.26 2.24 -17.21
C ASP A 265 0.33 2.76 -16.09
N GLU A 266 0.28 2.09 -14.94
CA GLU A 266 -0.58 2.44 -13.80
C GLU A 266 0.22 2.48 -12.50
N ILE A 267 0.25 3.66 -11.87
CA ILE A 267 0.80 3.84 -10.53
C ILE A 267 -0.35 4.16 -9.61
N ALA A 268 -0.67 3.25 -8.70
CA ALA A 268 -1.79 3.42 -7.79
C ALA A 268 -1.55 4.60 -6.84
N VAL A 269 -2.63 5.28 -6.43
CA VAL A 269 -2.59 6.57 -5.73
C VAL A 269 -3.58 6.57 -4.59
N CYS A 270 -3.09 6.92 -3.40
CA CYS A 270 -3.89 6.92 -2.21
C CYS A 270 -4.38 8.32 -1.81
N ASN A 271 -5.70 8.51 -1.77
CA ASN A 271 -6.39 9.73 -1.35
C ASN A 271 -6.96 9.52 0.07
N LEU A 272 -6.40 10.22 1.06
CA LEU A 272 -6.58 9.87 2.48
C LEU A 272 -7.27 10.95 3.31
N ALA A 273 -8.16 10.51 4.19
CA ALA A 273 -8.69 11.27 5.31
C ALA A 273 -8.93 10.35 6.51
N SER A 274 -8.97 10.90 7.72
CA SER A 274 -9.27 10.15 8.93
C SER A 274 -10.38 10.80 9.75
N ILE A 275 -11.34 9.97 10.18
CA ILE A 275 -12.48 10.38 11.01
C ILE A 275 -12.11 10.24 12.49
N ALA A 276 -12.35 11.28 13.29
CA ALA A 276 -12.08 11.28 14.72
C ALA A 276 -13.22 10.58 15.47
N VAL A 277 -13.12 9.26 15.65
CA VAL A 277 -14.23 8.43 16.15
C VAL A 277 -14.63 8.75 17.60
N ASN A 278 -13.74 9.39 18.36
CA ASN A 278 -14.05 9.91 19.70
C ASN A 278 -15.09 11.04 19.69
N MET A 279 -15.26 11.76 18.57
CA MET A 279 -16.20 12.88 18.44
C MET A 279 -17.67 12.46 18.37
N PHE A 280 -17.95 11.16 18.28
CA PHE A 280 -19.29 10.60 18.16
C PHE A 280 -19.81 10.00 19.48
N VAL A 281 -19.02 10.10 20.55
CA VAL A 281 -19.49 9.78 21.91
C VAL A 281 -20.40 10.90 22.40
N SER A 282 -21.58 10.55 22.93
CA SER A 282 -22.53 11.54 23.46
C SER A 282 -21.93 12.33 24.63
N ALA A 283 -22.41 13.56 24.86
CA ALA A 283 -21.88 14.43 25.91
C ALA A 283 -21.97 13.85 27.33
N ASP A 284 -22.92 12.93 27.56
CA ASP A 284 -23.07 12.20 28.82
C ASP A 284 -22.24 10.91 28.88
N ASN A 285 -21.49 10.59 27.82
CA ASN A 285 -20.66 9.40 27.63
C ASN A 285 -21.42 8.06 27.73
N LYS A 286 -22.74 8.07 27.49
CA LYS A 286 -23.57 6.85 27.59
C LYS A 286 -23.89 6.19 26.27
N SER A 287 -23.71 6.89 25.15
CA SER A 287 -24.09 6.41 23.82
C SER A 287 -23.11 6.84 22.74
N TYR A 288 -23.20 6.19 21.59
CA TYR A 288 -22.36 6.45 20.43
C TYR A 288 -23.25 6.77 19.22
N ASP A 289 -23.03 7.92 18.57
CA ASP A 289 -23.86 8.44 17.49
C ASP A 289 -23.44 7.89 16.12
N PHE A 290 -23.92 6.68 15.82
CA PHE A 290 -23.68 6.01 14.54
C PHE A 290 -24.32 6.74 13.35
N LYS A 291 -25.45 7.42 13.55
CA LYS A 291 -26.10 8.17 12.47
C LYS A 291 -25.21 9.32 12.00
N LYS A 292 -24.69 10.09 12.95
CA LYS A 292 -23.77 11.19 12.64
C LYS A 292 -22.44 10.69 12.06
N LEU A 293 -21.94 9.54 12.53
CA LEU A 293 -20.76 8.88 11.96
C LEU A 293 -20.97 8.56 10.47
N LYS A 294 -22.10 7.94 10.13
CA LYS A 294 -22.49 7.65 8.75
C LYS A 294 -22.54 8.94 7.92
N ASP A 295 -23.26 9.96 8.39
CA ASP A 295 -23.46 11.23 7.67
C ASP A 295 -22.14 11.94 7.36
N ILE A 296 -21.20 11.98 8.32
CA ILE A 296 -19.87 12.56 8.13
C ILE A 296 -19.02 11.70 7.19
N THR A 297 -19.12 10.37 7.28
CA THR A 297 -18.41 9.47 6.36
C THR A 297 -18.79 9.74 4.92
N LYS A 298 -20.08 9.96 4.63
CA LYS A 298 -20.56 10.35 3.30
C LYS A 298 -19.93 11.65 2.81
N VAL A 299 -19.74 12.64 3.70
CA VAL A 299 -19.05 13.89 3.35
C VAL A 299 -17.58 13.63 3.02
N VAL A 300 -16.89 12.82 3.82
CA VAL A 300 -15.49 12.45 3.58
C VAL A 300 -15.33 11.72 2.24
N THR A 301 -16.20 10.75 1.93
CA THR A 301 -16.23 10.06 0.63
C THR A 301 -16.31 11.04 -0.54
N ARG A 302 -17.27 11.98 -0.50
CA ARG A 302 -17.42 12.99 -1.56
C ARG A 302 -16.22 13.93 -1.67
N ASN A 303 -15.62 14.29 -0.53
CA ASN A 303 -14.42 15.13 -0.51
C ASN A 303 -13.24 14.42 -1.18
N LEU A 304 -13.03 13.14 -0.87
CA LEU A 304 -11.97 12.33 -1.47
C LEU A 304 -12.23 12.06 -2.96
N ASN A 305 -13.48 11.83 -3.37
CA ASN A 305 -13.83 11.71 -4.80
C ASN A 305 -13.43 12.99 -5.56
N LYS A 306 -13.76 14.17 -5.03
CA LYS A 306 -13.36 15.44 -5.64
C LYS A 306 -11.85 15.64 -5.70
N ILE A 307 -11.12 15.19 -4.66
CA ILE A 307 -9.66 15.26 -4.63
C ILE A 307 -9.05 14.54 -5.84
N ILE A 308 -9.60 13.40 -6.26
CA ILE A 308 -9.12 12.66 -7.45
C ILE A 308 -9.08 13.55 -8.70
N ASP A 309 -10.11 14.37 -8.91
CA ASP A 309 -10.23 15.18 -10.13
C ASP A 309 -9.35 16.43 -10.11
N ILE A 310 -9.16 17.04 -8.94
CA ILE A 310 -8.40 18.29 -8.80
C ILE A 310 -6.92 18.08 -8.51
N ASN A 311 -6.50 16.85 -8.18
CA ASN A 311 -5.15 16.56 -7.78
C ASN A 311 -4.15 16.83 -8.92
N TYR A 312 -3.02 17.46 -8.57
CA TYR A 312 -1.87 17.54 -9.46
C TYR A 312 -1.05 16.25 -9.36
N TYR A 313 -1.12 15.41 -10.40
CA TYR A 313 -0.34 14.18 -10.46
C TYR A 313 1.09 14.46 -10.96
N PRO A 314 2.13 14.04 -10.22
CA PRO A 314 3.51 14.27 -10.62
C PRO A 314 3.94 13.48 -11.85
N ILE A 315 3.19 12.41 -12.19
CA ILE A 315 3.45 11.50 -13.30
C ILE A 315 2.12 11.05 -13.94
N PRO A 316 2.07 10.82 -15.27
CA PRO A 316 0.84 10.52 -15.99
C PRO A 316 0.23 9.15 -15.61
N GLU A 317 1.05 8.15 -15.30
CA GLU A 317 0.60 6.80 -14.91
C GLU A 317 -0.19 6.83 -13.59
N ALA A 318 0.11 7.80 -12.72
CA ALA A 318 -0.63 8.02 -11.49
C ALA A 318 -2.03 8.60 -11.75
N LYS A 319 -2.13 9.54 -12.69
CA LYS A 319 -3.42 10.08 -13.14
C LYS A 319 -4.26 8.99 -13.82
N ASN A 320 -3.63 8.18 -14.68
CA ASN A 320 -4.27 7.07 -15.38
C ASN A 320 -4.94 6.10 -14.39
N SER A 321 -4.19 5.60 -13.41
CA SER A 321 -4.71 4.68 -12.40
C SER A 321 -5.84 5.31 -11.57
N ASN A 322 -5.62 6.50 -11.01
CA ASN A 322 -6.59 7.09 -10.08
C ASN A 322 -7.92 7.46 -10.78
N VAL A 323 -7.88 7.92 -12.03
CA VAL A 323 -9.11 8.23 -12.79
C VAL A 323 -9.87 6.96 -13.20
N ARG A 324 -9.16 5.86 -13.52
CA ARG A 324 -9.77 4.60 -13.97
C ARG A 324 -10.46 3.81 -12.86
N HIS A 325 -9.89 3.84 -11.65
CA HIS A 325 -10.34 2.99 -10.54
C HIS A 325 -10.93 3.79 -9.37
N ARG A 326 -10.67 5.10 -9.32
CA ARG A 326 -11.15 6.06 -8.31
C ARG A 326 -11.06 5.58 -6.84
N PRO A 327 -9.95 4.97 -6.39
CA PRO A 327 -9.84 4.51 -5.02
C PRO A 327 -9.74 5.67 -4.01
N ILE A 328 -10.30 5.46 -2.83
CA ILE A 328 -10.21 6.37 -1.68
C ILE A 328 -9.89 5.57 -0.41
N GLY A 329 -9.14 6.17 0.51
CA GLY A 329 -8.84 5.58 1.82
C GLY A 329 -9.42 6.41 2.96
N ILE A 330 -10.45 5.88 3.61
CA ILE A 330 -11.06 6.48 4.80
C ILE A 330 -10.57 5.71 6.02
N GLY A 331 -9.75 6.38 6.83
CA GLY A 331 -9.25 5.85 8.09
C GLY A 331 -9.98 6.42 9.30
N ILE A 332 -9.50 6.05 10.49
CA ILE A 332 -9.96 6.60 11.77
C ILE A 332 -8.78 7.10 12.61
N GLN A 333 -9.10 7.92 13.59
CA GLN A 333 -8.22 8.28 14.70
C GLN A 333 -9.03 8.37 15.99
N GLY A 334 -8.39 8.25 17.15
CA GLY A 334 -9.06 8.39 18.45
C GLY A 334 -9.90 7.17 18.88
N LEU A 335 -9.61 5.97 18.38
CA LEU A 335 -10.33 4.75 18.80
C LEU A 335 -10.15 4.46 20.29
N ALA A 336 -8.91 4.58 20.79
CA ALA A 336 -8.63 4.42 22.21
C ALA A 336 -9.35 5.48 23.05
N ASP A 337 -9.36 6.74 22.59
CA ASP A 337 -10.09 7.84 23.24
C ASP A 337 -11.60 7.56 23.29
N ALA A 338 -12.19 7.06 22.18
CA ALA A 338 -13.60 6.67 22.15
C ALA A 338 -13.91 5.60 23.21
N PHE A 339 -13.06 4.58 23.33
CA PHE A 339 -13.20 3.54 24.36
C PHE A 339 -13.03 4.08 25.77
N ILE A 340 -12.05 4.97 26.00
CA ILE A 340 -11.83 5.63 27.29
C ILE A 340 -13.04 6.46 27.71
N LEU A 341 -13.59 7.27 26.79
CA LEU A 341 -14.79 8.08 27.03
C LEU A 341 -15.99 7.21 27.37
N MET A 342 -16.19 6.11 26.63
CA MET A 342 -17.25 5.12 26.84
C MET A 342 -17.02 4.20 28.06
N ARG A 343 -15.91 4.38 28.80
CA ARG A 343 -15.50 3.56 29.95
C ARG A 343 -15.37 2.07 29.61
N MET A 344 -14.86 1.77 28.42
CA MET A 344 -14.64 0.41 27.93
C MET A 344 -13.13 0.11 27.91
N PRO A 345 -12.64 -0.90 28.65
CA PRO A 345 -11.31 -1.44 28.43
C PRO A 345 -11.16 -1.92 26.98
N PHE A 346 -9.98 -1.73 26.40
CA PHE A 346 -9.73 -2.01 24.98
C PHE A 346 -10.02 -3.47 24.60
N ASP A 347 -9.71 -4.39 25.50
CA ASP A 347 -9.88 -5.84 25.37
C ASP A 347 -11.26 -6.35 25.84
N SER A 348 -12.17 -5.45 26.20
CA SER A 348 -13.51 -5.83 26.65
C SER A 348 -14.43 -6.21 25.48
N GLU A 349 -15.39 -7.12 25.74
CA GLU A 349 -16.39 -7.53 24.74
C GLU A 349 -17.23 -6.34 24.23
N LYS A 350 -17.48 -5.34 25.10
CA LYS A 350 -18.18 -4.11 24.70
C LYS A 350 -17.35 -3.28 23.71
N ALA A 351 -16.04 -3.09 23.97
CA ALA A 351 -15.15 -2.40 23.04
C ALA A 351 -15.02 -3.15 21.71
N ARG A 352 -14.97 -4.49 21.75
CA ARG A 352 -14.97 -5.34 20.55
C ARG A 352 -16.24 -5.15 19.71
N MET A 353 -17.41 -5.13 20.34
CA MET A 353 -18.68 -4.89 19.63
C MET A 353 -18.72 -3.48 19.05
N LEU A 354 -18.34 -2.47 19.83
CA LEU A 354 -18.30 -1.08 19.36
C LEU A 354 -17.32 -0.92 18.18
N ASN A 355 -16.17 -1.60 18.21
CA ASN A 355 -15.24 -1.65 17.08
C ASN A 355 -15.94 -2.15 15.80
N ILE A 356 -16.64 -3.29 15.87
CA ILE A 356 -17.37 -3.86 14.73
C ILE A 356 -18.38 -2.83 14.18
N GLN A 357 -19.19 -2.25 15.06
CA GLN A 357 -20.25 -1.30 14.69
C GLN A 357 -19.71 0.00 14.09
N ILE A 358 -18.58 0.51 14.59
CA ILE A 358 -17.92 1.70 14.03
C ILE A 358 -17.49 1.40 12.58
N PHE A 359 -16.77 0.32 12.35
CA PHE A 359 -16.27 0.00 11.01
C PHE A 359 -17.39 -0.41 10.03
N GLU A 360 -18.42 -1.10 10.51
CA GLU A 360 -19.63 -1.38 9.72
C GLU A 360 -20.31 -0.08 9.28
N THR A 361 -20.47 0.88 10.20
CA THR A 361 -21.10 2.17 9.91
C THR A 361 -20.28 3.00 8.92
N LEU A 362 -18.95 3.02 9.08
CA LEU A 362 -18.04 3.70 8.16
C LEU A 362 -18.14 3.10 6.76
N TYR A 363 -18.06 1.77 6.65
CA TYR A 363 -18.12 1.09 5.35
C TYR A 363 -19.48 1.30 4.67
N TYR A 364 -20.58 1.15 5.41
CA TYR A 364 -21.92 1.42 4.92
C TYR A 364 -22.07 2.87 4.42
N GLY A 365 -21.65 3.85 5.24
CA GLY A 365 -21.73 5.26 4.87
C GLY A 365 -20.90 5.58 3.62
N ALA A 366 -19.71 4.99 3.51
CA ALA A 366 -18.85 5.19 2.35
C ALA A 366 -19.45 4.58 1.07
N LEU A 367 -19.97 3.35 1.15
CA LEU A 367 -20.64 2.70 0.02
C LEU A 367 -21.90 3.45 -0.41
N GLU A 368 -22.73 3.90 0.53
CA GLU A 368 -23.95 4.66 0.22
C GLU A 368 -23.60 5.95 -0.55
N ALA A 369 -22.62 6.72 -0.08
CA ALA A 369 -22.17 7.92 -0.80
C ALA A 369 -21.52 7.59 -2.15
N SER A 370 -20.80 6.48 -2.27
CA SER A 370 -20.21 6.06 -3.55
C SER A 370 -21.28 5.62 -4.55
N CYS A 371 -22.37 5.01 -4.08
CA CYS A 371 -23.52 4.64 -4.91
C CYS A 371 -24.28 5.88 -5.38
N GLU A 372 -24.51 6.86 -4.49
CA GLU A 372 -25.09 8.17 -4.86
C GLU A 372 -24.26 8.88 -5.94
N LEU A 373 -22.93 8.88 -5.79
CA LEU A 373 -22.03 9.43 -6.82
C LEU A 373 -22.11 8.66 -8.13
N ALA A 374 -22.23 7.33 -8.09
CA ALA A 374 -22.38 6.53 -9.31
C ALA A 374 -23.74 6.74 -10.01
N GLU A 375 -24.80 7.07 -9.27
CA GLU A 375 -26.09 7.47 -9.84
C GLU A 375 -25.99 8.82 -10.56
N GLU A 376 -25.21 9.76 -10.01
CA GLU A 376 -25.01 11.11 -10.58
C GLU A 376 -24.00 11.13 -11.74
N GLU A 377 -22.86 10.45 -11.59
CA GLU A 377 -21.68 10.57 -12.46
C GLU A 377 -21.43 9.31 -13.31
N GLY A 378 -22.14 8.22 -13.04
CA GLY A 378 -21.83 6.88 -13.56
C GLY A 378 -20.79 6.14 -12.71
N PRO A 379 -20.71 4.80 -12.82
CA PRO A 379 -19.69 4.02 -12.11
C PRO A 379 -18.27 4.34 -12.62
N TYR A 380 -17.25 4.06 -11.79
CA TYR A 380 -15.85 4.15 -12.21
C TYR A 380 -15.56 3.20 -13.38
N SER A 381 -14.58 3.54 -14.23
CA SER A 381 -14.42 2.91 -15.56
C SER A 381 -14.14 1.40 -15.55
N THR A 382 -13.77 0.83 -14.41
CA THR A 382 -13.43 -0.58 -14.23
C THR A 382 -14.34 -1.29 -13.22
N TYR A 383 -15.53 -0.76 -13.01
CA TYR A 383 -16.55 -1.32 -12.11
C TYR A 383 -17.07 -2.66 -12.60
N GLU A 384 -17.41 -2.76 -13.89
CA GLU A 384 -17.96 -3.99 -14.47
C GLU A 384 -16.97 -5.16 -14.33
N GLY A 385 -17.48 -6.29 -13.83
CA GLY A 385 -16.69 -7.49 -13.56
C GLY A 385 -16.01 -7.54 -12.18
N SER A 386 -16.02 -6.43 -11.43
CA SER A 386 -15.56 -6.40 -10.03
C SER A 386 -16.45 -7.25 -9.11
N PRO A 387 -15.96 -7.70 -7.95
CA PRO A 387 -16.79 -8.33 -6.92
C PRO A 387 -18.05 -7.53 -6.56
N VAL A 388 -17.93 -6.21 -6.35
CA VAL A 388 -19.07 -5.35 -5.99
C VAL A 388 -20.13 -5.33 -7.10
N SER A 389 -19.74 -5.34 -8.38
CA SER A 389 -20.69 -5.44 -9.51
C SER A 389 -21.51 -6.75 -9.51
N LYS A 390 -21.04 -7.76 -8.77
CA LYS A 390 -21.70 -9.07 -8.60
C LYS A 390 -22.42 -9.19 -7.25
N GLY A 391 -22.53 -8.10 -6.50
CA GLY A 391 -23.16 -8.09 -5.17
C GLY A 391 -22.32 -8.72 -4.06
N LEU A 392 -21.00 -8.81 -4.23
CA LEU A 392 -20.06 -9.32 -3.23
C LEU A 392 -19.34 -8.14 -2.56
N LEU A 393 -19.62 -7.91 -1.28
CA LEU A 393 -19.03 -6.84 -0.45
C LEU A 393 -18.01 -7.39 0.54
#